data_AF-A0A969JGB1-F1
#
_entry.id   AF-A0A969JGB1-F1
#
_cell.length_a   1.000
_cell.length_b   1.000
_cell.length_c   1.000
_cell.angle_alpha   90.00
_cell.angle_beta   90.00
_cell.angle_gamma   90.00
#
_symmetry.space_group_name_H-M   'P 1'
#
loop_
_entity.id
_entity.type
_entity.pdbx_description
1 polymer ?
#
loop_
_entity_poly.entity_id
_entity_poly.type
_entity_poly.pdbx_seq_one_letter_code
_entity_poly.pdbx_strand_id
1 'polypeptide(L)'
;MTFFRQFEGSSVIELTEQEEQEMALQIEESKVACMAGMLMCLDREQRMVYILGALFEIDHNLGAEIFNISTDNFRQKLSRSKKDLHQWMHNRCGLVNTENPCRCPKKTKGFIENGWVEAENMKWNSDFVQRIKDFSEENITTTLLTVDDIYARLYKEHPFKITKIADQIVEQVIGNPNMKAVFGNP
;
A
#
# COMPACT_ATOMS: atom_id res chain seq x y z
N MET A 1 -16.57 1.63 -4.01
CA MET A 1 -15.67 2.69 -4.53
C MET A 1 -16.00 4.12 -4.05
N THR A 2 -16.75 4.30 -2.96
CA THR A 2 -17.15 5.65 -2.47
C THR A 2 -16.04 6.38 -1.72
N PHE A 3 -15.16 5.63 -1.03
CA PHE A 3 -14.11 6.15 -0.16
C PHE A 3 -13.12 7.07 -0.89
N PHE A 4 -12.74 6.76 -2.13
CA PHE A 4 -11.71 7.53 -2.85
C PHE A 4 -12.21 8.76 -3.61
N ARG A 5 -13.53 8.91 -3.83
CA ARG A 5 -14.07 10.17 -4.38
C ARG A 5 -13.77 11.36 -3.47
N GLN A 6 -13.62 11.11 -2.16
CA GLN A 6 -13.21 12.12 -1.20
C GLN A 6 -11.79 12.60 -1.52
N PHE A 7 -10.83 11.69 -1.76
CA PHE A 7 -9.44 12.01 -2.10
C PHE A 7 -9.24 12.76 -3.41
N GLU A 8 -10.03 12.46 -4.43
CA GLU A 8 -9.98 13.16 -5.73
C GLU A 8 -10.36 14.64 -5.60
N GLY A 9 -11.31 14.97 -4.72
CA GLY A 9 -11.81 16.33 -4.54
C GLY A 9 -10.91 17.26 -3.71
N SER A 10 -9.82 16.75 -3.12
CA SER A 10 -8.96 17.61 -2.29
C SER A 10 -8.20 18.62 -3.14
N SER A 11 -8.03 19.82 -2.56
CA SER A 11 -7.26 20.93 -3.12
C SER A 11 -5.86 20.47 -3.57
N VAL A 12 -5.41 21.03 -4.70
CA VAL A 12 -4.07 20.88 -5.25
C VAL A 12 -3.40 22.23 -5.09
N ILE A 13 -2.44 22.33 -4.17
CA ILE A 13 -1.79 23.59 -3.79
C ILE A 13 -0.31 23.46 -4.09
N GLU A 14 0.21 24.28 -4.99
CA GLU A 14 1.65 24.34 -5.27
C GLU A 14 2.41 24.78 -4.01
N LEU A 15 3.46 24.05 -3.65
CA LEU A 15 4.35 24.42 -2.56
C LEU A 15 5.57 25.13 -3.14
N THR A 16 6.09 26.12 -2.42
CA THR A 16 7.44 26.66 -2.69
C THR A 16 8.50 25.63 -2.31
N GLU A 17 9.72 25.75 -2.86
CA GLU A 17 10.83 24.85 -2.51
C GLU A 17 11.12 24.82 -1.00
N GLN A 18 11.01 25.98 -0.34
CA GLN A 18 11.19 26.08 1.12
C GLN A 18 10.07 25.31 1.86
N GLU A 19 8.82 25.49 1.45
CA GLU A 19 7.70 24.76 2.05
C GLU A 19 7.80 23.25 1.83
N GLU A 20 8.26 22.79 0.66
CA GLU A 20 8.46 21.35 0.43
C GLU A 20 9.51 20.75 1.38
N GLN A 21 10.59 21.49 1.66
CA GLN A 21 11.62 21.07 2.60
C GLN A 21 11.09 21.04 4.04
N GLU A 22 10.39 22.10 4.46
CA GLU A 22 9.81 22.20 5.80
C GLU A 22 8.71 21.14 6.03
N MET A 23 7.94 20.81 4.99
CA MET A 23 6.83 19.86 5.05
C MET A 23 7.20 18.43 4.66
N ALA A 24 8.48 18.09 4.54
CA ALA A 24 8.92 16.80 4.02
C ALA A 24 8.29 15.59 4.73
N LEU A 25 8.14 15.67 6.06
CA LEU A 25 7.51 14.60 6.85
C LEU A 25 6.00 14.48 6.59
N GLN A 26 5.29 15.60 6.44
CA GLN A 26 3.87 15.65 6.10
C GLN A 26 3.62 15.18 4.66
N ILE A 27 4.56 15.44 3.75
CA ILE A 27 4.51 14.94 2.38
C ILE A 27 4.63 13.41 2.36
N GLU A 28 5.58 12.84 3.11
CA GLU A 28 5.70 11.39 3.24
C GLU A 28 4.47 10.80 3.94
N GLU A 29 3.94 11.45 5.00
CA GLU A 29 2.74 11.00 5.71
C GLU A 29 1.53 10.99 4.76
N SER A 30 1.43 12.01 3.89
CA SER A 30 0.40 12.10 2.85
C SER A 30 0.54 11.01 1.80
N LYS A 31 1.77 10.69 1.36
CA LYS A 31 2.04 9.58 0.44
C LYS A 31 1.55 8.26 1.05
N VAL A 32 1.93 7.99 2.30
CA VAL A 32 1.59 6.75 3.00
C VAL A 32 0.08 6.65 3.25
N ALA A 33 -0.56 7.73 3.71
CA ALA A 33 -2.00 7.78 3.91
C ALA A 33 -2.78 7.58 2.61
N CYS A 34 -2.34 8.22 1.51
CA CYS A 34 -2.95 8.08 0.19
C CYS A 34 -2.96 6.62 -0.24
N MET A 35 -1.79 5.99 -0.20
CA MET A 35 -1.63 4.62 -0.65
C MET A 35 -2.30 3.61 0.28
N ALA A 36 -2.27 3.81 1.60
CA ALA A 36 -3.05 2.99 2.53
C ALA A 36 -4.54 3.07 2.20
N GLY A 37 -5.03 4.26 1.86
CA GLY A 37 -6.37 4.44 1.34
C GLY A 37 -6.62 3.68 0.03
N MET A 38 -5.66 3.63 -0.89
CA MET A 38 -5.85 2.99 -2.20
C MET A 38 -6.13 1.49 -2.05
N LEU A 39 -5.50 0.82 -1.08
CA LEU A 39 -5.81 -0.57 -0.73
C LEU A 39 -7.26 -0.76 -0.25
N MET A 40 -7.88 0.29 0.27
CA MET A 40 -9.30 0.25 0.66
C MET A 40 -10.26 0.23 -0.53
N CYS A 41 -9.76 0.49 -1.76
CA CYS A 41 -10.54 0.33 -2.99
C CYS A 41 -10.69 -1.13 -3.43
N LEU A 42 -9.76 -2.00 -3.02
CA LEU A 42 -9.89 -3.44 -3.19
C LEU A 42 -10.94 -3.97 -2.20
N ASP A 43 -11.68 -5.01 -2.62
CA ASP A 43 -12.51 -5.74 -1.67
C ASP A 43 -11.65 -6.43 -0.60
N ARG A 44 -12.29 -6.95 0.45
CA ARG A 44 -11.57 -7.52 1.59
C ARG A 44 -10.65 -8.68 1.20
N GLU A 45 -11.08 -9.54 0.29
CA GLU A 45 -10.30 -10.71 -0.13
C GLU A 45 -9.15 -10.27 -1.02
N GLN A 46 -9.44 -9.47 -2.06
CA GLN A 46 -8.45 -8.89 -2.96
C GLN A 46 -7.35 -8.14 -2.20
N ARG A 47 -7.72 -7.35 -1.20
CA ARG A 47 -6.78 -6.60 -0.36
C ARG A 47 -5.80 -7.53 0.36
N MET A 48 -6.29 -8.61 0.95
CA MET A 48 -5.45 -9.55 1.68
C MET A 48 -4.56 -10.36 0.75
N VAL A 49 -5.11 -10.81 -0.39
CA VAL A 49 -4.32 -11.48 -1.43
C VAL A 49 -3.20 -10.57 -1.94
N TYR A 50 -3.49 -9.29 -2.18
CA TYR A 50 -2.49 -8.32 -2.61
C TYR A 50 -1.43 -8.07 -1.53
N ILE A 51 -1.84 -7.82 -0.28
CA ILE A 51 -0.90 -7.58 0.82
C ILE A 51 0.06 -8.77 0.97
N LEU A 52 -0.48 -9.98 1.08
CA LEU A 52 0.35 -11.16 1.32
C LEU A 52 1.19 -11.53 0.08
N GLY A 53 0.58 -11.58 -1.11
CA GLY A 53 1.24 -12.07 -2.31
C GLY A 53 2.07 -11.03 -3.07
N ALA A 54 1.77 -9.73 -2.96
CA ALA A 54 2.51 -8.68 -3.67
C ALA A 54 3.44 -7.87 -2.75
N LEU A 55 3.07 -7.66 -1.47
CA LEU A 55 3.90 -6.86 -0.56
C LEU A 55 4.84 -7.72 0.27
N PHE A 56 4.34 -8.82 0.83
CA PHE A 56 5.14 -9.81 1.56
C PHE A 56 5.66 -10.95 0.69
N GLU A 57 5.33 -10.95 -0.60
CA GLU A 57 5.87 -11.88 -1.60
C GLU A 57 5.71 -13.37 -1.27
N ILE A 58 4.67 -13.74 -0.51
CA ILE A 58 4.45 -15.16 -0.22
C ILE A 58 4.21 -15.94 -1.51
N ASP A 59 4.75 -17.15 -1.57
CA ASP A 59 4.57 -17.99 -2.74
C ASP A 59 3.11 -18.49 -2.87
N HIS A 60 2.78 -19.00 -4.06
CA HIS A 60 1.43 -19.42 -4.40
C HIS A 60 0.95 -20.65 -3.62
N ASN A 61 1.85 -21.52 -3.16
CA ASN A 61 1.50 -22.67 -2.33
C ASN A 61 1.10 -22.20 -0.93
N LEU A 62 1.92 -21.35 -0.32
CA LEU A 62 1.60 -20.78 0.99
C LEU A 62 0.33 -19.92 0.93
N GLY A 63 0.17 -19.11 -0.12
CA GLY A 63 -1.05 -18.35 -0.36
C GLY A 63 -2.29 -19.25 -0.52
N ALA A 64 -2.18 -20.34 -1.28
CA ALA A 64 -3.26 -21.31 -1.43
C ALA A 64 -3.68 -21.95 -0.09
N GLU A 65 -2.71 -22.30 0.75
CA GLU A 65 -2.96 -22.83 2.09
C GLU A 65 -3.67 -21.81 2.99
N ILE A 66 -3.18 -20.57 3.05
CA ILE A 66 -3.75 -19.50 3.90
C ILE A 66 -5.21 -19.21 3.54
N PHE A 67 -5.50 -19.15 2.24
CA PHE A 67 -6.83 -18.82 1.74
C PHE A 67 -7.72 -20.06 1.52
N ASN A 68 -7.21 -21.27 1.77
CA ASN A 68 -7.92 -22.53 1.54
C ASN A 68 -8.52 -22.65 0.13
N ILE A 69 -7.71 -22.35 -0.89
CA ILE A 69 -8.08 -22.41 -2.31
C ILE A 69 -7.02 -23.17 -3.11
N SER A 70 -7.27 -23.46 -4.39
CA SER A 70 -6.20 -24.01 -5.23
C SER A 70 -5.11 -22.96 -5.51
N THR A 71 -3.89 -23.43 -5.74
CA THR A 71 -2.74 -22.63 -6.20
C THR A 71 -3.07 -21.82 -7.45
N ASP A 72 -3.76 -22.42 -8.41
CA ASP A 72 -4.24 -21.73 -9.62
C ASP A 72 -5.22 -20.59 -9.30
N ASN A 73 -6.13 -20.81 -8.35
CA ASN A 73 -7.10 -19.80 -7.94
C ASN A 73 -6.39 -18.64 -7.21
N PHE A 74 -5.43 -18.93 -6.33
CA PHE A 74 -4.63 -17.89 -5.67
C PHE A 74 -3.87 -17.03 -6.68
N ARG A 75 -3.18 -17.65 -7.65
CA ARG A 75 -2.46 -16.90 -8.71
C ARG A 75 -3.40 -16.01 -9.52
N GLN A 76 -4.58 -16.51 -9.87
CA GLN A 76 -5.59 -15.73 -10.58
C GLN A 76 -6.12 -14.56 -9.74
N LYS A 77 -6.43 -14.79 -8.46
CA LYS A 77 -6.88 -13.73 -7.54
C LYS A 77 -5.81 -12.66 -7.34
N LEU A 78 -4.54 -13.05 -7.19
CA LEU A 78 -3.42 -12.12 -7.06
C LEU A 78 -3.25 -11.28 -8.33
N SER A 79 -3.27 -11.91 -9.50
CA SER A 79 -3.18 -11.21 -10.79
C SER A 79 -4.32 -10.19 -10.97
N ARG A 80 -5.56 -10.58 -10.65
CA ARG A 80 -6.72 -9.67 -10.72
C ARG A 80 -6.58 -8.50 -9.73
N SER A 81 -6.18 -8.78 -8.49
CA SER A 81 -5.98 -7.74 -7.46
C SER A 81 -4.89 -6.73 -7.85
N LYS A 82 -3.77 -7.22 -8.41
CA LYS A 82 -2.72 -6.37 -8.99
C LYS A 82 -3.30 -5.50 -10.11
N LYS A 83 -3.98 -6.11 -11.09
CA LYS A 83 -4.57 -5.39 -12.22
C LYS A 83 -5.53 -4.28 -11.78
N ASP A 84 -6.45 -4.58 -10.87
CA ASP A 84 -7.46 -3.62 -10.41
C ASP A 84 -6.80 -2.41 -9.72
N LEU A 85 -5.83 -2.67 -8.82
CA LEU A 85 -5.09 -1.60 -8.14
C LEU A 85 -4.20 -0.80 -9.10
N HIS A 86 -3.48 -1.49 -9.99
CA HIS A 86 -2.57 -0.87 -10.95
C HIS A 86 -3.35 0.02 -11.92
N GLN A 87 -4.47 -0.47 -12.47
CA GLN A 87 -5.35 0.34 -13.31
C GLN A 87 -5.87 1.57 -12.56
N TRP A 88 -6.24 1.42 -11.29
CA TRP A 88 -6.69 2.54 -10.48
C TRP A 88 -5.60 3.61 -10.31
N MET A 89 -4.38 3.18 -9.97
CA MET A 89 -3.22 4.06 -9.75
C MET A 89 -2.73 4.71 -11.05
N HIS A 90 -2.72 3.97 -12.16
CA HIS A 90 -2.28 4.46 -13.47
C HIS A 90 -3.06 5.69 -13.95
N ASN A 91 -4.36 5.75 -13.62
CA ASN A 91 -5.24 6.83 -14.04
C ASN A 91 -5.21 8.06 -13.11
N ARG A 92 -4.42 8.04 -12.04
CA ARG A 92 -4.49 9.06 -10.96
C ARG A 92 -3.16 9.50 -10.39
N CYS A 93 -2.24 8.56 -10.17
CA CYS A 93 -1.01 8.81 -9.44
C CYS A 93 0.08 9.30 -10.40
N GLY A 94 0.65 10.47 -10.11
CA GLY A 94 1.75 11.04 -10.89
C GLY A 94 3.08 10.34 -10.72
N LEU A 95 3.26 9.55 -9.64
CA LEU A 95 4.45 8.72 -9.43
C LEU A 95 4.44 7.46 -10.31
N VAL A 96 3.25 7.05 -10.76
CA VAL A 96 3.06 5.88 -11.64
C VAL A 96 3.00 6.30 -13.10
N ASN A 97 2.16 7.29 -13.41
CA ASN A 97 2.04 7.85 -14.76
C ASN A 97 2.21 9.37 -14.65
N THR A 98 3.28 9.87 -15.24
CA THR A 98 3.69 11.29 -15.17
C THR A 98 2.69 12.25 -15.81
N GLU A 99 1.83 11.75 -16.70
CA GLU A 99 0.74 12.52 -17.33
C GLU A 99 -0.34 12.93 -16.32
N ASN A 100 -0.48 12.21 -15.20
CA ASN A 100 -1.43 12.59 -14.16
C ASN A 100 -0.91 13.83 -13.41
N PRO A 101 -1.79 14.79 -13.04
CA PRO A 101 -1.38 16.01 -12.33
C PRO A 101 -1.05 15.78 -10.83
N CYS A 102 -1.42 14.62 -10.27
CA CYS A 102 -1.23 14.33 -8.85
C CYS A 102 0.26 14.35 -8.48
N ARG A 103 0.63 15.12 -7.45
CA ARG A 103 1.95 15.11 -6.82
C ARG A 103 1.76 15.15 -5.32
N CYS A 104 2.50 14.33 -4.56
CA CYS A 104 2.38 14.27 -3.10
C CYS A 104 2.57 15.65 -2.44
N PRO A 105 3.58 16.47 -2.79
CA PRO A 105 3.72 17.83 -2.26
C PRO A 105 2.44 18.65 -2.47
N LYS A 106 1.92 18.64 -3.70
CA LYS A 106 0.74 19.41 -4.07
C LYS A 106 -0.56 19.00 -3.37
N LYS A 107 -0.67 17.74 -2.97
CA LYS A 107 -1.86 17.20 -2.28
C LYS A 107 -1.77 17.35 -0.75
N THR A 108 -0.57 17.60 -0.21
CA THR A 108 -0.31 17.57 1.24
C THR A 108 -1.15 18.57 2.01
N LYS A 109 -1.14 19.86 1.61
CA LYS A 109 -1.97 20.88 2.25
C LYS A 109 -3.46 20.53 2.20
N GLY A 110 -3.95 20.07 1.04
CA GLY A 110 -5.33 19.62 0.91
C GLY A 110 -5.68 18.41 1.77
N PHE A 111 -4.75 17.48 1.98
CA PHE A 111 -4.98 16.33 2.88
C PHE A 111 -5.03 16.75 4.35
N ILE A 112 -4.23 17.75 4.74
CA ILE A 112 -4.27 18.36 6.07
C ILE A 112 -5.60 19.10 6.27
N GLU A 113 -6.01 19.93 5.31
CA GLU A 113 -7.29 20.67 5.35
C GLU A 113 -8.49 19.74 5.50
N ASN A 114 -8.45 18.56 4.86
CA ASN A 114 -9.51 17.55 4.94
C ASN A 114 -9.38 16.60 6.16
N GLY A 115 -8.35 16.76 6.99
CA GLY A 115 -8.12 15.94 8.18
C GLY A 115 -7.69 14.50 7.90
N TRP A 116 -7.23 14.17 6.69
CA TRP A 116 -6.68 12.84 6.39
C TRP A 116 -5.24 12.69 6.87
N VAL A 117 -4.53 13.81 7.02
CA VAL A 117 -3.19 13.89 7.59
C VAL A 117 -3.21 14.88 8.75
N GLU A 118 -2.74 14.44 9.91
CA GLU A 118 -2.55 15.30 11.07
C GLU A 118 -1.10 15.83 11.06
N ALA A 119 -0.93 17.13 10.81
CA ALA A 119 0.39 17.71 10.58
C ALA A 119 1.33 17.62 11.81
N GLU A 120 0.76 17.62 13.01
CA GLU A 120 1.49 17.60 14.29
C GLU A 120 1.50 16.22 14.96
N ASN A 121 0.67 15.28 14.50
CA ASN A 121 0.50 13.95 15.09
C ASN A 121 0.43 12.88 14.00
N MET A 122 1.61 12.54 13.45
CA MET A 122 1.72 11.59 12.35
C MET A 122 1.28 10.19 12.80
N LYS A 123 0.42 9.54 12.02
CA LYS A 123 -0.09 8.20 12.31
C LYS A 123 0.81 7.12 11.72
N TRP A 124 1.39 7.38 10.55
CA TRP A 124 2.15 6.37 9.81
C TRP A 124 3.65 6.53 10.01
N ASN A 125 4.16 7.76 9.94
CA ASN A 125 5.58 8.09 10.07
C ASN A 125 6.07 8.23 11.52
N SER A 126 5.22 8.02 12.52
CA SER A 126 5.64 7.95 13.94
C SER A 126 6.08 6.53 14.30
N ASP A 127 7.14 6.38 15.10
CA ASP A 127 7.47 5.13 15.79
C ASP A 127 7.57 3.85 14.93
N PHE A 128 7.82 3.97 13.62
CA PHE A 128 8.12 2.82 12.77
C PHE A 128 9.61 2.46 12.87
N VAL A 129 9.92 1.16 12.89
CA VAL A 129 11.30 0.68 13.02
C VAL A 129 11.87 0.25 11.67
N GLN A 130 11.00 -0.20 10.76
CA GLN A 130 11.37 -0.77 9.46
C GLN A 130 10.36 -0.35 8.39
N ARG A 131 10.71 -0.52 7.12
CA ARG A 131 9.81 -0.39 5.97
C ARG A 131 9.41 -1.78 5.48
N ILE A 132 8.31 -1.88 4.74
CA ILE A 132 7.81 -3.18 4.24
C ILE A 132 8.86 -3.89 3.37
N LYS A 133 9.62 -3.15 2.56
CA LYS A 133 10.69 -3.68 1.70
C LYS A 133 11.79 -4.40 2.48
N ASP A 134 11.98 -4.07 3.76
CA ASP A 134 13.02 -4.69 4.59
C ASP A 134 12.65 -6.14 4.95
N PHE A 135 11.44 -6.59 4.61
CA PHE A 135 10.93 -7.95 4.78
C PHE A 135 10.67 -8.70 3.47
N SER A 136 10.86 -8.06 2.32
CA SER A 136 10.72 -8.71 1.01
C SER A 136 12.08 -9.23 0.55
N GLU A 137 12.12 -10.46 0.02
CA GLU A 137 13.38 -11.11 -0.39
C GLU A 137 14.05 -10.40 -1.59
N GLU A 138 13.28 -9.64 -2.39
CA GLU A 138 13.81 -8.93 -3.55
C GLU A 138 14.31 -7.50 -3.24
N ASN A 139 15.63 -7.31 -3.40
CA ASN A 139 16.23 -6.00 -3.57
C ASN A 139 15.87 -5.47 -4.98
N ILE A 140 14.88 -4.59 -5.06
CA ILE A 140 14.50 -3.87 -6.28
C ILE A 140 15.70 -3.07 -6.81
N THR A 141 16.48 -3.65 -7.73
CA THR A 141 17.49 -2.91 -8.50
C THR A 141 16.76 -1.95 -9.44
N THR A 142 16.98 -0.64 -9.26
CA THR A 142 16.30 0.46 -9.96
C THR A 142 16.34 0.37 -11.49
N THR A 143 17.27 -0.40 -12.05
CA THR A 143 17.58 -0.45 -13.49
C THR A 143 16.66 -1.36 -14.31
N LEU A 144 15.94 -2.32 -13.70
CA LEU A 144 15.13 -3.32 -14.42
C LEU A 144 13.79 -3.60 -13.74
N LEU A 145 13.03 -2.55 -13.43
CA LEU A 145 11.70 -2.74 -12.86
C LEU A 145 10.66 -3.03 -13.94
N THR A 146 9.91 -4.11 -13.78
CA THR A 146 8.67 -4.31 -14.51
C THR A 146 7.63 -3.29 -14.07
N VAL A 147 6.57 -3.17 -14.86
CA VAL A 147 5.42 -2.32 -14.52
C VAL A 147 4.87 -2.69 -13.14
N ASP A 148 4.71 -3.98 -12.85
CA ASP A 148 4.23 -4.47 -11.56
C ASP A 148 5.17 -4.09 -10.40
N ASP A 149 6.48 -4.08 -10.64
CA ASP A 149 7.47 -3.72 -9.61
C ASP A 149 7.41 -2.24 -9.27
N ILE A 150 7.09 -1.36 -10.23
CA ILE A 150 6.91 0.08 -9.96
C ILE A 150 5.75 0.30 -8.98
N TYR A 151 4.63 -0.39 -9.19
CA TYR A 151 3.48 -0.30 -8.27
C TYR A 151 3.80 -0.90 -6.91
N ALA A 152 4.37 -2.10 -6.88
CA ALA A 152 4.71 -2.79 -5.64
C ALA A 152 5.74 -2.00 -4.83
N ARG A 153 6.75 -1.38 -5.48
CA ARG A 153 7.78 -0.57 -4.82
C ARG A 153 7.18 0.55 -3.98
N LEU A 154 6.18 1.26 -4.51
CA LEU A 154 5.53 2.34 -3.77
C LEU A 154 5.08 1.80 -2.40
N TYR A 155 4.32 0.71 -2.38
CA TYR A 155 3.81 0.11 -1.14
C TYR A 155 4.91 -0.49 -0.27
N LYS A 156 5.90 -1.15 -0.86
CA LYS A 156 7.03 -1.70 -0.11
C LYS A 156 7.86 -0.62 0.61
N GLU A 157 7.88 0.61 0.11
CA GLU A 157 8.52 1.73 0.82
C GLU A 157 7.75 2.23 2.05
N HIS A 158 6.52 1.75 2.29
CA HIS A 158 5.74 2.21 3.43
C HIS A 158 6.40 1.92 4.78
N PRO A 159 6.28 2.86 5.74
CA PRO A 159 6.54 2.60 7.16
C PRO A 159 5.79 1.36 7.64
N PHE A 160 6.49 0.52 8.40
CA PHE A 160 5.93 -0.66 9.01
C PHE A 160 6.21 -0.67 10.51
N LYS A 161 5.14 -0.62 11.29
CA LYS A 161 5.19 -0.62 12.76
C LYS A 161 5.17 -2.05 13.25
N ILE A 162 6.36 -2.62 13.40
CA ILE A 162 6.53 -3.91 14.04
C ILE A 162 7.22 -3.72 15.40
N THR A 163 6.58 -4.22 16.45
CA THR A 163 7.15 -4.35 17.80
C THR A 163 7.67 -5.77 18.09
N LYS A 164 7.41 -6.76 17.22
CA LYS A 164 7.92 -8.14 17.27
C LYS A 164 8.27 -8.68 15.87
N ILE A 165 9.42 -9.36 15.74
CA ILE A 165 10.01 -9.90 14.50
C ILE A 165 8.95 -10.45 13.51
N ALA A 166 8.93 -9.97 12.26
CA ALA A 166 7.86 -10.25 11.29
C ALA A 166 7.61 -11.73 10.98
N ASP A 167 8.63 -12.57 11.03
CA ASP A 167 8.50 -14.02 10.84
C ASP A 167 7.48 -14.62 11.82
N GLN A 168 7.49 -14.12 13.06
CA GLN A 168 6.53 -14.54 14.09
C GLN A 168 5.12 -14.02 13.82
N ILE A 169 4.97 -12.90 13.11
CA ILE A 169 3.66 -12.33 12.76
C ILE A 169 3.03 -13.12 11.64
N VAL A 170 3.79 -13.52 10.62
CA VAL A 170 3.29 -14.40 9.56
C VAL A 170 2.80 -15.71 10.19
N GLU A 171 3.60 -16.35 11.05
CA GLU A 171 3.18 -17.54 11.79
C GLU A 171 1.95 -17.31 12.69
N GLN A 172 1.86 -16.17 13.38
CA GLN A 172 0.70 -15.85 14.23
C GLN A 172 -0.56 -15.52 13.43
N VAL A 173 -0.43 -14.86 12.28
CA VAL A 173 -1.54 -14.53 11.38
C VAL A 173 -2.06 -15.79 10.71
N ILE A 174 -1.16 -16.66 10.22
CA ILE A 174 -1.48 -17.95 9.62
C ILE A 174 -2.07 -18.91 10.69
N GLY A 175 -1.49 -18.90 11.88
CA GLY A 175 -1.95 -19.70 13.03
C GLY A 175 -3.22 -19.18 13.69
N ASN A 176 -3.73 -18.00 13.32
CA ASN A 176 -4.93 -17.44 13.91
C ASN A 176 -6.19 -18.18 13.40
N PRO A 177 -6.93 -18.88 14.27
CA PRO A 177 -8.11 -19.63 13.86
C PRO A 177 -9.21 -18.75 13.25
N ASN A 178 -9.26 -17.46 13.59
CA ASN A 178 -10.20 -16.51 12.99
C ASN A 178 -9.84 -16.15 11.54
N MET A 179 -8.56 -16.23 11.16
CA MET A 179 -8.16 -16.04 9.76
C MET A 179 -8.66 -17.20 8.89
N LYS A 180 -8.54 -18.44 9.39
CA LYS A 180 -9.13 -19.62 8.74
C LYS A 180 -10.66 -19.56 8.66
N ALA A 181 -11.35 -18.98 9.65
CA ALA A 181 -12.80 -18.81 9.59
C ALA A 181 -13.27 -17.66 8.68
N VAL A 182 -12.41 -16.68 8.42
CA VAL A 182 -12.70 -15.55 7.51
C VAL A 182 -12.51 -15.93 6.04
N PHE A 183 -11.51 -16.76 5.75
CA PHE A 183 -11.15 -17.15 4.38
C PHE A 183 -11.46 -18.61 4.04
N GLY A 184 -11.64 -19.47 5.03
CA GLY A 184 -12.20 -20.80 4.87
C GLY A 184 -13.71 -20.69 4.67
N ASN A 185 -14.18 -21.15 3.52
CA ASN A 185 -15.61 -21.38 3.32
C ASN A 185 -16.15 -22.34 4.41
N PRO A 186 -17.44 -22.22 4.81
CA PRO A 186 -18.11 -23.25 5.59
C PRO A 186 -18.15 -24.59 4.85
#